data_AF-A0A2J7PW04-F1
#
_entry.id   AF-A0A2J7PW04-F1
#
_cell.length_a   1.000
_cell.length_b   1.000
_cell.length_c   1.000
_cell.angle_alpha   90.00
_cell.angle_beta   90.00
_cell.angle_gamma   90.00
#
_symmetry.space_group_name_H-M   'P 1'
#
loop_
_entity.id
_entity.type
_entity.pdbx_description
1 polymer ?
#
loop_
_entity_poly.entity_id
_entity_poly.type
_entity_poly.pdbx_seq_one_letter_code
_entity_poly.pdbx_strand_id
1 'polypeptide(L)'
;MLRNINQPKVCNGTRLAVKKLLSNVVEATILTGPFKGEDVLIPRIPMIPTDVPFQFKRLQFPIRLAFAITINKAQGQSLELCGLDLDTGCFSHGQLYVACSRVGKPDNLYICTDSGTTKNIVYPQAL
;
A
#
# COMPACT_ATOMS: atom_id res chain seq x y z
N MET A 1 4.84 -4.99 -0.37
CA MET A 1 6.25 -4.87 0.09
C MET A 1 6.43 -3.60 0.92
N LEU A 2 7.28 -3.62 1.93
CA LEU A 2 7.57 -2.50 2.84
C LEU A 2 8.93 -1.82 2.61
N ARG A 3 9.85 -2.48 1.90
CA ARG A 3 11.20 -2.01 1.61
C ARG A 3 11.62 -2.44 0.22
N ASN A 4 12.59 -1.72 -0.35
CA ASN A 4 13.29 -2.12 -1.55
C ASN A 4 14.27 -3.25 -1.18
N ILE A 5 14.19 -4.38 -1.86
CA ILE A 5 15.14 -5.50 -1.69
C ILE A 5 16.00 -5.67 -2.94
N ASN A 6 15.36 -5.66 -4.11
CA ASN A 6 16.02 -5.94 -5.37
C ASN A 6 15.42 -5.05 -6.46
N GLN A 7 15.96 -3.84 -6.60
CA GLN A 7 15.47 -2.88 -7.59
C GLN A 7 15.94 -3.26 -9.00
N PRO A 8 15.10 -3.09 -10.04
CA PRO A 8 13.75 -2.48 -10.01
C PRO A 8 12.61 -3.48 -9.71
N LYS A 9 12.92 -4.77 -9.50
CA LYS A 9 11.94 -5.86 -9.47
C LYS A 9 11.07 -5.92 -8.21
N VAL A 10 11.67 -5.84 -7.02
CA VAL A 10 10.99 -5.93 -5.72
C VAL A 10 11.26 -4.65 -4.92
N CYS A 11 10.31 -3.72 -5.01
CA CYS A 11 10.36 -2.38 -4.46
C CYS A 11 9.28 -2.17 -3.39
N ASN A 12 9.37 -1.06 -2.65
CA ASN A 12 8.30 -0.64 -1.75
C ASN A 12 6.98 -0.46 -2.52
N GLY A 13 5.87 -0.94 -1.96
CA GLY A 13 4.57 -0.90 -2.63
C GLY A 13 4.28 -2.05 -3.61
N THR A 14 5.28 -2.88 -4.01
CA THR A 14 5.01 -4.06 -4.85
C THR A 14 3.97 -4.97 -4.18
N ARG A 15 2.86 -5.23 -4.88
CA ARG A 15 1.80 -6.15 -4.45
C ARG A 15 2.17 -7.57 -4.83
N LEU A 16 1.99 -8.48 -3.88
CA LEU A 16 2.41 -9.87 -3.96
C LEU A 16 1.25 -10.78 -3.57
N ALA A 17 1.11 -11.91 -4.26
CA ALA A 17 0.29 -13.04 -3.79
C ALA A 17 1.22 -14.09 -3.17
N VAL A 18 1.02 -14.40 -1.89
CA VAL A 18 1.80 -15.43 -1.20
C VAL A 18 1.43 -16.80 -1.77
N LYS A 19 2.44 -17.57 -2.18
CA LYS A 19 2.30 -18.96 -2.64
C LYS A 19 2.61 -19.95 -1.53
N LYS A 20 3.75 -19.77 -0.85
CA LYS A 20 4.22 -20.66 0.22
C LYS A 20 4.91 -19.88 1.32
N LEU A 21 4.71 -20.36 2.55
CA LEU A 21 5.40 -19.87 3.74
C LEU A 21 6.40 -20.94 4.19
N LEU A 22 7.69 -20.63 4.10
CA LEU A 22 8.78 -21.46 4.61
C LEU A 22 9.35 -20.80 5.87
N SER A 23 10.20 -21.53 6.61
CA SER A 23 10.72 -21.06 7.91
C SER A 23 11.40 -19.69 7.84
N ASN A 24 12.18 -19.44 6.78
CA ASN A 24 13.01 -18.24 6.62
C ASN A 24 12.76 -17.45 5.33
N VAL A 25 11.84 -17.91 4.48
CA VAL A 25 11.56 -17.34 3.17
C VAL A 25 10.06 -17.40 2.88
N VAL A 26 9.53 -16.37 2.22
CA VAL A 26 8.18 -16.37 1.66
C VAL A 26 8.28 -16.44 0.14
N GLU A 27 7.66 -17.44 -0.47
CA GLU A 27 7.50 -17.54 -1.93
C GLU A 27 6.24 -16.76 -2.32
N ALA A 28 6.35 -15.83 -3.26
CA ALA A 28 5.23 -15.02 -3.70
C ALA A 28 5.33 -14.63 -5.17
N THR A 29 4.18 -14.39 -5.81
CA THR A 29 4.09 -13.93 -7.20
C THR A 29 3.83 -12.43 -7.26
N ILE A 30 4.51 -11.72 -8.16
CA ILE A 30 4.32 -10.28 -8.38
C ILE A 30 2.99 -10.03 -9.10
N LEU A 31 2.15 -9.14 -8.54
CA LEU A 31 0.81 -8.86 -9.08
C LEU A 31 0.75 -7.64 -10.01
N THR A 32 1.75 -6.76 -9.97
CA THR A 32 1.70 -5.44 -10.62
C THR A 32 3.03 -5.03 -11.21
N GLY A 33 3.00 -4.18 -12.25
CA GLY A 33 4.19 -3.61 -12.85
C GLY A 33 4.81 -4.50 -13.93
N PRO A 34 6.02 -4.15 -14.42
CA PRO A 34 6.64 -4.81 -15.57
C PRO A 34 7.03 -6.27 -15.33
N PHE A 35 7.18 -6.67 -14.05
CA PHE A 35 7.55 -8.03 -13.65
C PHE A 35 6.34 -8.88 -13.17
N LYS A 36 5.11 -8.49 -13.56
CA LYS A 36 3.88 -9.19 -13.17
C LYS A 36 3.92 -10.66 -13.61
N GLY A 37 3.54 -11.56 -12.71
CA GLY A 37 3.51 -13.01 -12.94
C GLY A 37 4.80 -13.74 -12.55
N GLU A 38 5.90 -13.02 -12.30
CA GLU A 38 7.14 -13.64 -11.85
C GLU A 38 7.08 -14.02 -10.37
N ASP A 39 7.69 -15.17 -10.04
CA ASP A 39 7.87 -15.62 -8.67
C ASP A 39 9.14 -15.02 -8.04
N VAL A 40 9.02 -14.68 -6.76
CA VAL A 40 10.09 -14.11 -5.95
C VAL A 40 10.15 -14.75 -4.58
N LEU A 41 11.36 -14.82 -4.04
CA LEU A 41 11.64 -15.27 -2.69
C LEU A 41 11.92 -14.05 -1.80
N ILE A 42 11.14 -13.90 -0.74
CA ILE A 42 11.26 -12.79 0.20
C ILE A 42 11.90 -13.29 1.49
N PRO A 43 13.18 -12.95 1.77
CA PRO A 43 13.81 -13.29 3.03
C PRO A 43 13.41 -12.30 4.13
N ARG A 44 13.77 -12.62 5.37
CA ARG A 44 13.73 -11.64 6.47
C ARG A 44 14.87 -10.64 6.30
N ILE A 45 14.59 -9.36 6.53
CA ILE A 45 15.59 -8.28 6.50
C ILE A 45 15.73 -7.64 7.89
N PRO A 46 16.90 -7.12 8.24
CA PRO A 46 17.06 -6.34 9.46
C PRO A 46 16.40 -4.96 9.31
N MET A 47 15.66 -4.56 10.34
CA MET A 47 15.11 -3.23 10.51
C MET A 47 15.66 -2.61 11.77
N ILE A 48 16.36 -1.49 11.59
CA ILE A 48 17.03 -0.74 12.64
C ILE A 48 16.31 0.61 12.73
N PRO A 49 15.52 0.88 13.78
CA PRO A 49 14.99 2.21 14.04
C PRO A 49 16.13 3.18 14.39
N THR A 50 16.04 4.41 13.91
CA THR A 50 17.02 5.49 14.13
C THR A 50 16.51 6.54 15.11
N ASP A 51 15.26 6.40 15.54
CA ASP A 51 14.46 7.35 16.32
C ASP A 51 14.31 6.93 17.80
N VAL A 52 15.13 5.98 18.25
CA VAL A 52 15.10 5.46 19.63
C VAL A 52 16.47 5.64 20.31
N PRO A 53 16.52 5.85 21.64
CA PRO A 53 17.77 6.15 22.35
C PRO A 53 18.71 4.94 22.55
N PHE A 54 18.38 3.78 21.98
CA PHE A 54 19.15 2.54 22.11
C PHE A 54 19.30 1.82 20.77
N GLN A 55 20.38 1.06 20.61
CA GLN A 55 20.57 0.25 19.41
C GLN A 55 19.63 -0.96 19.44
N PHE A 56 18.76 -1.05 18.44
CA PHE A 56 17.80 -2.13 18.29
C PHE A 56 17.79 -2.65 16.85
N LYS A 57 17.73 -3.97 16.68
CA LYS A 57 17.64 -4.61 15.36
C LYS A 57 16.54 -5.64 15.38
N ARG A 58 15.52 -5.45 14.55
CA ARG A 58 14.42 -6.41 14.34
C ARG A 58 14.60 -7.13 13.02
N LEU A 59 14.66 -8.46 13.05
CA LEU A 59 14.66 -9.27 11.83
C LEU A 59 13.22 -9.63 11.47
N GLN A 60 12.72 -9.16 10.32
CA GLN A 60 11.34 -9.45 9.88
C GLN A 60 11.20 -9.56 8.37
N PHE A 61 10.15 -10.23 7.90
CA PHE A 61 9.76 -10.16 6.49
C PHE A 61 9.24 -8.75 6.17
N PRO A 62 9.71 -8.10 5.10
CA PRO A 62 9.26 -6.75 4.73
C PRO A 62 7.96 -6.79 3.92
N ILE A 63 6.95 -7.49 4.42
CA ILE A 63 5.62 -7.61 3.82
C ILE A 63 4.55 -7.24 4.84
N ARG A 64 3.39 -6.80 4.36
CA ARG A 64 2.19 -6.51 5.14
C ARG A 64 0.99 -6.95 4.32
N LEU A 65 -0.07 -7.42 4.98
CA LEU A 65 -1.36 -7.67 4.33
C LEU A 65 -1.84 -6.41 3.60
N ALA A 66 -2.38 -6.59 2.39
CA ALA A 66 -2.72 -5.50 1.48
C ALA A 66 -4.09 -5.68 0.81
N PHE A 67 -5.02 -6.38 1.48
CA PHE A 67 -6.43 -6.43 1.04
C PHE A 67 -7.12 -5.07 1.18
N ALA A 68 -6.84 -4.40 2.30
CA ALA A 68 -7.20 -3.01 2.54
C ALA A 68 -5.94 -2.23 2.92
N ILE A 69 -5.80 -1.02 2.39
CA ILE A 69 -4.71 -0.10 2.70
C ILE A 69 -5.28 1.29 2.93
N THR A 70 -4.66 2.04 3.83
CA THR A 70 -5.02 3.45 4.07
C THR A 70 -4.73 4.28 2.82
N ILE A 71 -5.49 5.35 2.59
CA ILE A 71 -5.28 6.33 1.51
C ILE A 71 -3.81 6.78 1.43
N ASN A 72 -3.21 7.15 2.57
CA ASN A 72 -1.81 7.59 2.63
C ASN A 72 -0.80 6.53 2.16
N LYS A 73 -1.11 5.24 2.31
CA LYS A 73 -0.25 4.14 1.84
C LYS A 73 -0.48 3.81 0.37
N ALA A 74 -1.66 4.11 -0.16
CA ALA A 74 -1.98 3.99 -1.57
C ALA A 74 -1.41 5.15 -2.41
N GLN A 75 -0.98 6.24 -1.78
CA GLN A 75 -0.41 7.39 -2.49
C GLN A 75 0.77 6.98 -3.38
N GLY A 76 0.71 7.37 -4.66
CA GLY A 76 1.70 7.00 -5.66
C GLY A 76 1.50 5.61 -6.29
N GLN A 77 0.48 4.86 -5.87
CA GLN A 77 0.09 3.60 -6.52
C GLN A 77 -1.08 3.81 -7.48
N SER A 78 -1.15 2.97 -8.51
CA SER A 78 -2.30 2.87 -9.41
C SER A 78 -2.97 1.51 -9.26
N LEU A 79 -4.30 1.51 -9.19
CA LEU A 79 -5.15 0.35 -9.00
C LEU A 79 -6.09 0.20 -10.21
N GLU A 80 -6.28 -1.04 -10.66
CA GLU A 80 -7.23 -1.34 -11.74
C GLU A 80 -8.68 -1.26 -11.25
N LEU A 81 -8.92 -1.63 -9.98
CA LEU A 81 -10.20 -1.67 -9.30
C LEU A 81 -9.99 -1.28 -7.83
N CYS A 82 -10.85 -0.44 -7.26
CA CYS A 82 -10.75 0.00 -5.87
C CYS A 82 -12.13 0.14 -5.22
N GLY A 83 -12.25 -0.43 -4.01
CA GLY A 83 -13.29 -0.06 -3.06
C GLY A 83 -12.73 1.01 -2.10
N LEU A 84 -13.43 2.12 -1.95
CA LEU A 84 -13.11 3.20 -1.04
C LEU A 84 -14.13 3.21 0.09
N ASP A 85 -13.69 2.76 1.27
CA ASP A 85 -14.46 2.82 2.50
C ASP A 85 -14.27 4.19 3.17
N LEU A 86 -15.39 4.90 3.36
CA LEU A 86 -15.48 6.22 4.00
C LEU A 86 -16.44 6.23 5.19
N ASP A 87 -16.69 5.08 5.82
CA ASP A 87 -17.45 5.02 7.08
C ASP A 87 -16.81 5.93 8.14
N THR A 88 -15.46 5.98 8.13
CA THR A 88 -14.71 7.08 8.75
C THR A 88 -14.33 8.12 7.71
N GLY A 89 -14.85 9.34 7.88
CA GLY A 89 -14.59 10.45 6.96
C GLY A 89 -13.10 10.83 6.83
N CYS A 90 -12.73 11.42 5.70
CA CYS A 90 -11.40 12.00 5.51
C CYS A 90 -11.13 13.09 6.56
N PHE A 91 -9.88 13.19 7.03
CA PHE A 91 -9.48 14.12 8.10
C PHE A 91 -8.42 15.14 7.66
N SER A 92 -7.82 14.98 6.47
CA SER A 92 -6.83 15.93 5.96
C SER A 92 -7.14 16.42 4.56
N HIS A 93 -6.53 17.55 4.22
CA HIS A 93 -6.61 18.14 2.89
C HIS A 93 -6.22 17.14 1.80
N GLY A 94 -7.03 17.08 0.74
CA GLY A 94 -6.72 16.32 -0.47
C GLY A 94 -6.80 14.78 -0.33
N GLN A 95 -7.14 14.24 0.84
CA GLN A 95 -7.24 12.79 1.04
C GLN A 95 -8.25 12.13 0.11
N LEU A 96 -9.45 12.70 0.00
CA LEU A 96 -10.49 12.19 -0.88
C LEU A 96 -10.03 12.19 -2.34
N TYR A 97 -9.38 13.27 -2.77
CA TYR A 97 -8.78 13.36 -4.10
C TYR A 97 -7.68 12.31 -4.32
N VAL A 98 -6.78 12.13 -3.36
CA VAL A 98 -5.73 11.10 -3.44
C VAL A 98 -6.36 9.72 -3.57
N ALA A 99 -7.42 9.43 -2.81
CA ALA A 99 -8.13 8.16 -2.87
C ALA A 99 -8.77 7.92 -4.24
N CYS A 100 -9.57 8.87 -4.74
CA CYS A 100 -10.26 8.73 -6.03
C CYS A 100 -9.27 8.65 -7.20
N SER A 101 -8.14 9.37 -7.12
CA SER A 101 -7.10 9.34 -8.18
C SER A 101 -6.28 8.06 -8.24
N ARG A 102 -6.51 7.07 -7.36
CA ARG A 102 -5.81 5.78 -7.43
C ARG A 102 -6.33 4.89 -8.56
N VAL A 103 -7.52 5.16 -9.11
CA VAL A 103 -8.13 4.37 -10.18
C VAL A 103 -8.23 5.21 -11.45
N GLY A 104 -7.90 4.60 -12.60
CA GLY A 104 -7.90 5.30 -13.88
C GLY A 104 -9.29 5.48 -14.52
N LYS A 105 -10.26 4.63 -14.19
CA LYS A 105 -11.63 4.66 -14.71
C LYS A 105 -12.64 4.84 -13.57
N PRO A 106 -13.57 5.80 -13.65
CA PRO A 106 -14.60 5.99 -12.62
C PRO A 106 -15.44 4.73 -12.35
N ASP A 107 -15.77 3.95 -13.39
CA ASP A 107 -16.56 2.72 -13.28
C ASP A 107 -15.89 1.62 -12.43
N ASN A 108 -14.59 1.77 -12.16
CA ASN A 108 -13.80 0.84 -11.35
C ASN A 108 -13.59 1.36 -9.92
N LEU A 109 -14.24 2.45 -9.53
CA LEU A 109 -14.22 3.02 -8.19
C LEU A 109 -15.57 2.83 -7.52
N TYR A 110 -15.59 2.05 -6.44
CA TYR A 110 -16.78 1.80 -5.62
C TYR A 110 -16.60 2.51 -4.30
N ILE A 111 -17.55 3.34 -3.88
CA ILE A 111 -17.45 4.11 -2.64
C ILE A 111 -18.50 3.60 -1.65
N CYS A 112 -18.06 3.22 -0.45
CA CYS A 112 -18.91 2.85 0.68
C CYS A 112 -18.96 4.03 1.66
N THR A 113 -20.17 4.44 2.03
CA THR A 113 -20.42 5.54 2.99
C THR A 113 -21.72 5.26 3.74
N ASP A 114 -21.79 5.59 5.02
CA ASP A 114 -23.02 5.44 5.83
C ASP A 114 -24.22 6.28 5.35
N SER A 115 -23.97 7.49 4.83
CA SER A 115 -25.02 8.50 4.57
C SER A 115 -25.19 8.88 3.08
N GLY A 116 -24.50 8.19 2.18
CA GLY A 116 -24.41 8.54 0.76
C GLY A 116 -23.58 9.80 0.47
N THR A 117 -23.04 10.46 1.49
CA THR A 117 -22.22 11.68 1.36
C THR A 117 -21.01 11.61 2.29
N THR A 118 -19.98 12.40 1.97
CA THR A 118 -18.75 12.49 2.77
C THR A 118 -18.22 13.92 2.78
N LYS A 119 -17.48 14.30 3.83
CA LYS A 119 -16.89 15.64 3.94
C LYS A 119 -15.61 15.72 3.12
N ASN A 120 -15.61 16.58 2.09
CA ASN A 120 -14.38 16.93 1.37
C ASN A 120 -13.62 18.03 2.14
N ILE A 121 -12.39 17.74 2.57
CA ILE A 121 -11.54 18.70 3.27
C ILE A 121 -10.60 19.37 2.26
N VAL A 122 -10.81 20.67 2.06
CA VAL A 122 -10.03 21.51 1.14
C VAL A 122 -9.48 22.71 1.90
N TYR A 123 -8.17 22.96 1.79
CA TYR A 123 -7.52 24.16 2.31
C TYR A 123 -7.21 25.08 1.13
N PRO A 124 -7.97 26.16 0.93
CA PRO A 124 -7.78 27.04 -0.23
C PRO A 124 -6.40 27.68 -0.31
N GLN A 125 -5.69 27.83 0.80
CA GLN A 125 -4.33 28.39 0.81
C GLN A 125 -3.27 27.45 0.22
N ALA A 126 -3.61 26.18 -0.02
CA ALA A 126 -2.71 25.16 -0.58
C ALA A 126 -2.95 24.88 -2.08
N LEU A 127 -3.89 25.60 -2.70
CA LEU A 127 -4.19 25.58 -4.14
C LEU A 127 -3.45 26.71 -4.86
#